data_AF-A0A6G7YMR0-F1
#
_entry.id   AF-A0A6G7YMR0-F1
#
_cell.length_a   1.000
_cell.length_b   1.000
_cell.length_c   1.000
_cell.angle_alpha   90.00
_cell.angle_beta   90.00
_cell.angle_gamma   90.00
#
_symmetry.space_group_name_H-M   'P 1'
#
loop_
_entity.id
_entity.type
_entity.pdbx_description
1 polymer ?
#
loop_
_entity_poly.entity_id
_entity_poly.type
_entity_poly.pdbx_seq_one_letter_code
_entity_poly.pdbx_strand_id
1 'polypeptide(L)'
;MTDESKKPVAEQLINLKDDVNRIAERLGRLSCDNLKGSGERSIASPAPQVSVDAVAAALKARRLRVRYFHKNLFADPAWDMMLELLLAELIDRRMTVSRLCASAGVPATTALRWLNNMVQQRLLVRRDDPLDARRSFVELAPDTSSSLREYFREVG
;
A
#
# COMPACT_ATOMS: atom_id res chain seq x y z
N MET A 1 -43.94 -57.03 27.59
CA MET A 1 -42.52 -56.67 27.43
C MET A 1 -42.47 -55.62 26.33
N THR A 2 -42.70 -54.36 26.68
CA THR A 2 -42.94 -53.21 25.79
C THR A 2 -41.88 -52.16 26.11
N ASP A 3 -41.06 -51.79 25.13
CA ASP A 3 -41.20 -50.57 24.32
C ASP A 3 -40.40 -49.41 24.93
N GLU A 4 -39.13 -49.31 24.53
CA GLU A 4 -38.19 -48.26 24.96
C GLU A 4 -37.67 -47.46 23.76
N SER A 5 -38.49 -47.27 22.72
CA SER A 5 -38.03 -46.60 21.50
C SER A 5 -39.01 -45.51 21.04
N LYS A 6 -39.07 -44.41 21.79
CA LYS A 6 -39.53 -43.10 21.30
C LYS A 6 -39.29 -41.97 22.32
N LYS A 7 -38.04 -41.52 22.41
CA LYS A 7 -37.69 -40.15 22.83
C LYS A 7 -36.71 -39.58 21.81
N PRO A 8 -36.93 -38.33 21.38
CA PRO A 8 -37.74 -38.13 20.19
C PRO A 8 -36.95 -37.36 19.12
N VAL A 9 -37.30 -37.57 17.85
CA VAL A 9 -36.79 -36.82 16.68
C VAL A 9 -36.79 -35.30 16.91
N ALA A 10 -37.64 -34.79 17.81
CA ALA A 10 -37.67 -33.40 18.26
C ALA A 10 -36.36 -32.92 18.94
N GLU A 11 -35.70 -33.73 19.76
CA GLU A 11 -34.40 -33.36 20.37
C GLU A 11 -33.28 -33.34 19.32
N GLN A 12 -33.32 -34.28 18.36
CA GLN A 12 -32.39 -34.27 17.22
C GLN A 12 -32.62 -33.06 16.30
N LEU A 13 -33.86 -32.63 16.10
CA LEU A 13 -34.22 -31.43 15.33
C LEU A 13 -33.73 -30.14 16.01
N ILE A 14 -33.80 -30.07 17.34
CA ILE A 14 -33.29 -28.92 18.12
C ILE A 14 -31.77 -28.85 18.02
N ASN A 15 -31.08 -29.97 18.25
CA ASN A 15 -29.62 -30.03 18.15
C ASN A 15 -29.13 -29.69 16.73
N LEU A 16 -29.84 -30.16 15.70
CA LEU A 16 -29.49 -29.86 14.31
C LEU A 16 -29.69 -28.37 13.98
N LYS A 17 -30.74 -27.75 14.53
CA LYS A 17 -30.98 -26.31 14.36
C LYS A 17 -29.88 -25.47 15.02
N ASP A 18 -29.43 -25.89 16.20
CA ASP A 18 -28.35 -25.22 16.93
C ASP A 18 -27.01 -25.34 16.19
N ASP A 19 -26.73 -26.50 15.61
CA ASP A 19 -25.53 -26.71 14.77
C ASP A 19 -25.57 -25.85 13.50
N VAL A 20 -26.73 -25.74 12.84
CA VAL A 20 -26.90 -24.86 11.66
C VAL A 20 -26.71 -23.39 12.04
N ASN A 21 -27.24 -22.94 13.17
CA ASN A 21 -27.03 -21.57 13.65
C ASN A 21 -25.56 -21.31 13.97
N ARG A 22 -24.87 -22.26 14.61
CA ARG A 22 -23.44 -22.14 14.94
C ARG A 22 -22.56 -22.09 13.69
N ILE A 23 -22.91 -22.84 12.64
CA ILE A 23 -22.24 -22.78 11.33
C ILE A 23 -22.53 -21.43 10.66
N ALA A 24 -23.77 -20.95 10.69
CA ALA A 24 -24.15 -19.66 10.14
C ALA A 24 -23.39 -18.49 10.80
N GLU A 25 -23.21 -18.51 12.12
CA GLU A 25 -22.43 -17.50 12.84
C GLU A 25 -20.93 -17.54 12.47
N ARG A 26 -20.35 -18.74 12.34
CA ARG A 26 -18.94 -18.90 11.95
C ARG A 26 -18.71 -18.45 10.51
N LEU A 27 -19.63 -18.78 9.61
CA LEU A 27 -19.61 -18.31 8.22
C LEU A 27 -19.81 -16.79 8.14
N GLY A 28 -20.68 -16.23 8.98
CA GLY A 28 -20.86 -14.78 9.11
C GLY A 28 -19.56 -14.08 9.51
N ARG A 29 -18.84 -14.59 10.52
CA ARG A 29 -17.52 -14.04 10.93
C ARG A 29 -16.46 -14.15 9.83
N LEU A 30 -16.38 -15.29 9.15
CA LEU A 30 -15.46 -15.51 8.02
C LEU A 30 -15.81 -14.63 6.79
N SER A 31 -17.08 -14.31 6.61
CA SER A 31 -17.56 -13.43 5.54
C SER A 31 -17.32 -11.96 5.86
N CYS A 32 -17.47 -11.54 7.12
CA CYS A 32 -17.15 -10.17 7.56
C CYS A 32 -15.66 -9.84 7.49
N ASP A 33 -14.76 -10.79 7.79
CA ASP A 33 -13.32 -10.56 7.65
C ASP A 33 -12.88 -10.49 6.17
N ASN A 34 -13.60 -11.15 5.25
CA ASN A 34 -13.34 -11.05 3.81
C ASN A 34 -13.93 -9.80 3.13
N LEU A 35 -14.87 -9.10 3.78
CA LEU A 35 -15.52 -7.90 3.24
C LEU A 35 -14.88 -6.57 3.70
N LYS A 36 -13.89 -6.60 4.59
CA LYS A 36 -13.06 -5.42 4.92
C LYS A 36 -12.15 -4.94 3.77
N GLY A 37 -12.20 -5.59 2.60
CA GLY A 37 -11.38 -5.27 1.43
C GLY A 37 -12.03 -4.39 0.35
N SER A 38 -13.32 -4.03 0.43
CA SER A 38 -13.91 -3.19 -0.62
C SER A 38 -15.22 -2.53 -0.21
N GLY A 39 -15.20 -1.20 -0.05
CA GLY A 39 -16.35 -0.38 -0.46
C GLY A 39 -17.01 0.54 0.56
N GLU A 40 -16.47 0.77 1.74
CA GLU A 40 -16.91 1.89 2.57
C GLU A 40 -15.94 3.06 2.39
N ARG A 41 -16.42 4.13 1.73
CA ARG A 41 -15.85 5.47 1.86
C ARG A 41 -16.06 5.91 3.31
N SER A 42 -15.26 5.37 4.21
CA SER A 42 -14.97 6.02 5.47
C SER A 42 -14.46 7.40 5.08
N ILE A 43 -15.12 8.44 5.61
CA ILE A 43 -14.63 9.81 5.55
C ILE A 43 -13.28 9.72 6.25
N ALA A 44 -12.23 9.54 5.45
CA ALA A 44 -10.90 9.25 5.94
C ALA A 44 -10.57 10.37 6.92
N SER A 45 -10.28 10.00 8.17
CA SER A 45 -9.53 10.89 9.05
C SER A 45 -8.42 11.49 8.21
N PRO A 46 -8.27 12.83 8.14
CA PRO A 46 -7.35 13.45 7.21
C PRO A 46 -6.02 12.75 7.35
N ALA A 47 -5.53 12.16 6.25
CA ALA A 47 -4.26 11.47 6.25
C ALA A 47 -3.23 12.36 6.95
N PRO A 48 -2.29 11.79 7.74
CA PRO A 48 -1.33 12.56 8.50
C PRO A 48 -0.77 13.71 7.65
N GLN A 49 -0.91 14.94 8.15
CA GLN A 49 -0.46 16.12 7.42
C GLN A 49 1.06 16.15 7.46
N VAL A 50 1.67 15.75 6.35
CA VAL A 50 3.13 15.78 6.18
C VAL A 50 3.54 17.12 5.60
N SER A 51 4.55 17.77 6.20
CA SER A 51 5.10 19.00 5.65
C SER A 51 6.00 18.71 4.44
N VAL A 52 5.85 19.53 3.39
CA VAL A 52 6.73 19.50 2.21
C VAL A 52 8.20 19.63 2.63
N ASP A 53 8.47 20.50 3.61
CA ASP A 53 9.82 20.76 4.11
C ASP A 53 10.45 19.54 4.79
N ALA A 54 9.69 18.72 5.52
CA ALA A 54 10.21 17.50 6.14
C ALA A 54 10.67 16.48 5.08
N VAL A 55 9.85 16.26 4.05
CA VAL A 55 10.19 15.34 2.95
C VAL A 55 11.39 15.88 2.16
N ALA A 56 11.40 17.18 1.86
CA ALA A 56 12.50 17.84 1.18
C ALA A 56 13.81 17.78 1.99
N ALA A 57 13.75 17.98 3.31
CA ALA A 57 14.88 17.85 4.20
C ALA A 57 15.43 16.42 4.23
N ALA A 58 14.56 15.40 4.27
CA ALA A 58 14.96 14.00 4.21
C ALA A 58 15.70 13.67 2.89
N LEU A 59 15.16 14.09 1.74
CA LEU A 59 15.82 13.94 0.44
C LEU A 59 17.16 14.67 0.38
N LYS A 60 17.21 15.90 0.89
CA LYS A 60 18.44 16.70 0.95
C LYS A 60 19.51 16.03 1.80
N ALA A 61 19.16 15.54 2.98
CA ALA A 61 20.07 14.83 3.87
C ALA A 61 20.66 13.57 3.21
N ARG A 62 19.83 12.81 2.47
CA ARG A 62 20.29 11.63 1.70
C ARG A 62 21.27 12.00 0.60
N ARG A 63 20.93 13.01 -0.22
CA ARG A 63 21.79 13.50 -1.31
C ARG A 63 23.11 14.07 -0.82
N LEU A 64 23.11 14.73 0.33
CA LEU A 64 24.29 15.38 0.88
C LEU A 64 25.41 14.39 1.21
N ARG A 65 25.09 13.11 1.51
CA ARG A 65 26.09 12.06 1.81
C ARG A 65 27.11 11.88 0.69
N VAL A 66 26.69 12.04 -0.57
CA VAL A 66 27.56 11.89 -1.76
C VAL A 66 28.66 12.96 -1.82
N ARG A 67 28.49 14.09 -1.12
CA ARG A 67 29.53 15.12 -0.99
C ARG A 67 30.69 14.69 -0.09
N TYR A 68 30.43 13.77 0.84
CA TYR A 68 31.39 13.37 1.87
C TYR A 68 31.94 11.96 1.64
N PHE A 69 31.18 11.10 0.97
CA PHE A 69 31.52 9.70 0.78
C PHE A 69 31.26 9.24 -0.65
N HIS A 70 31.84 8.10 -1.02
CA HIS A 70 31.66 7.53 -2.34
C HIS A 70 30.19 7.20 -2.61
N LYS A 71 29.68 7.62 -3.78
CA LYS A 71 28.24 7.60 -4.12
C LYS A 71 27.57 6.23 -4.05
N ASN A 72 28.33 5.15 -4.24
CA ASN A 72 27.79 3.79 -4.29
C ASN A 72 27.56 3.16 -2.90
N LEU A 73 27.95 3.83 -1.81
CA LEU A 73 27.85 3.29 -0.45
C LEU A 73 26.44 3.41 0.16
N PHE A 74 25.64 4.37 -0.29
CA PHE A 74 24.40 4.78 0.40
C PHE A 74 23.18 4.82 -0.52
N ALA A 75 23.24 4.14 -1.67
CA ALA A 75 22.13 4.09 -2.60
C ALA A 75 21.01 3.19 -2.06
N ASP A 76 19.81 3.73 -1.95
CA ASP A 76 18.60 2.98 -1.60
C ASP A 76 17.47 3.47 -2.52
N PRO A 77 17.47 2.97 -3.77
CA PRO A 77 16.71 3.55 -4.87
C PRO A 77 15.20 3.44 -4.66
N ALA A 78 14.73 2.37 -4.02
CA ALA A 78 13.31 2.21 -3.75
C ALA A 78 12.79 3.31 -2.82
N TRP A 79 13.51 3.59 -1.72
CA TRP A 79 13.17 4.67 -0.81
C TRP A 79 13.31 6.05 -1.45
N ASP A 80 14.41 6.28 -2.19
CA ASP A 80 14.63 7.56 -2.88
C ASP A 80 13.52 7.86 -3.90
N MET A 81 13.03 6.84 -4.62
CA MET A 81 11.89 6.98 -5.52
C MET A 81 10.59 7.28 -4.77
N MET A 82 10.31 6.57 -3.68
CA MET A 82 9.11 6.81 -2.87
C MET A 82 9.08 8.22 -2.28
N LEU A 83 10.21 8.71 -1.77
CA LEU A 83 10.30 10.07 -1.23
C LEU A 83 10.12 11.14 -2.31
N GLU A 84 10.69 10.95 -3.50
CA GLU A 84 10.50 11.88 -4.62
C GLU A 84 9.06 11.90 -5.14
N LEU A 85 8.39 10.75 -5.17
CA LEU A 85 6.98 10.69 -5.54
C LEU A 85 6.09 11.30 -4.47
N LEU A 86 6.37 11.08 -3.18
CA LEU A 86 5.64 11.74 -2.09
C LEU A 86 5.79 13.25 -2.17
N LEU A 87 7.02 13.74 -2.38
CA LEU A 87 7.25 15.18 -2.56
C LEU A 87 6.46 15.73 -3.74
N ALA A 88 6.44 15.02 -4.87
CA ALA A 88 5.69 15.42 -6.05
C ALA A 88 4.18 15.43 -5.81
N GLU A 89 3.64 14.44 -5.08
CA GLU A 89 2.23 14.39 -4.67
C GLU A 89 1.86 15.59 -3.77
N LEU A 90 2.69 15.93 -2.78
CA LEU A 90 2.45 17.06 -1.87
C LEU A 90 2.41 18.43 -2.55
N ILE A 91 3.07 18.57 -3.71
CA ILE A 91 3.09 19.81 -4.49
C ILE A 91 2.21 19.72 -5.76
N ASP A 92 1.33 18.72 -5.83
CA ASP A 92 0.43 18.43 -6.96
C ASP A 92 1.13 18.40 -8.33
N ARG A 93 2.28 17.74 -8.37
CA ARG A 93 3.12 17.62 -9.57
C ARG A 93 3.14 16.20 -10.08
N ARG A 94 2.88 16.03 -11.38
CA ARG A 94 3.10 14.75 -12.07
C ARG A 94 4.59 14.43 -12.21
N MET A 95 4.96 13.18 -11.93
CA MET A 95 6.32 12.67 -12.09
C MET A 95 6.43 11.79 -13.34
N THR A 96 7.41 12.06 -14.20
CA THR A 96 7.71 11.18 -15.35
C THR A 96 8.66 10.06 -14.93
N VAL A 97 8.58 8.91 -15.61
CA VAL A 97 9.48 7.77 -15.37
C VAL A 97 10.95 8.17 -15.51
N SER A 98 11.30 8.93 -16.55
CA SER A 98 12.69 9.38 -16.78
C SER A 98 13.21 10.23 -15.62
N ARG A 99 12.40 11.16 -15.11
CA ARG A 99 12.78 12.02 -13.98
C ARG A 99 12.92 11.22 -12.69
N LEU A 100 12.02 10.29 -12.43
CA LEU A 100 12.10 9.41 -11.26
C LEU A 100 13.35 8.52 -11.31
N CYS A 101 13.68 7.94 -12.47
CA CYS A 101 14.89 7.14 -12.60
C CYS A 101 16.16 7.97 -12.38
N ALA A 102 16.18 9.24 -12.80
CA ALA A 102 17.30 10.14 -12.56
C ALA A 102 17.46 10.52 -11.06
N SER A 103 16.38 10.49 -10.28
CA SER A 103 16.43 10.84 -8.85
C SER A 103 16.83 9.67 -7.94
N ALA A 104 16.81 8.44 -8.44
CA ALA A 104 17.06 7.21 -7.67
C ALA A 104 18.52 6.98 -7.23
N GLY A 105 19.47 7.83 -7.65
CA GLY A 105 20.87 7.75 -7.22
C GLY A 105 21.66 6.56 -7.77
N VAL A 106 21.13 5.83 -8.75
CA VAL A 106 21.73 4.64 -9.38
C VAL A 106 21.72 4.76 -10.92
N PRO A 107 22.49 3.94 -11.66
CA PRO A 107 22.43 3.94 -13.13
C PRO A 107 21.00 3.71 -13.66
N ALA A 108 20.65 4.34 -14.78
CA ALA A 108 19.27 4.38 -15.29
C ALA A 108 18.64 2.99 -15.51
N THR A 109 19.40 2.03 -16.03
CA THR A 109 18.92 0.64 -16.22
C THR A 109 18.64 -0.07 -14.90
N THR A 110 19.41 0.26 -13.85
CA THR A 110 19.19 -0.24 -12.49
C THR A 110 17.95 0.39 -11.88
N ALA A 111 17.78 1.70 -12.03
CA ALA A 111 16.58 2.42 -11.59
C ALA A 111 15.33 1.85 -12.26
N LEU A 112 15.36 1.60 -13.57
CA LEU A 112 14.22 1.04 -14.30
C LEU A 112 13.83 -0.35 -13.78
N ARG A 113 14.81 -1.20 -13.44
CA ARG A 113 14.54 -2.51 -12.82
C ARG A 113 13.84 -2.37 -11.46
N TRP A 114 14.29 -1.43 -10.63
CA TRP A 114 13.63 -1.12 -9.36
C TRP A 114 12.21 -0.60 -9.55
N LEU A 115 12.01 0.37 -10.44
CA LEU A 115 10.68 0.88 -10.77
C LEU A 115 9.74 -0.25 -11.19
N ASN A 116 10.17 -1.10 -12.12
CA ASN A 116 9.34 -2.22 -12.58
C ASN A 116 8.99 -3.19 -11.45
N ASN A 117 9.95 -3.51 -10.57
CA ASN A 117 9.72 -4.36 -9.41
C ASN A 117 8.72 -3.71 -8.42
N MET A 118 8.85 -2.42 -8.13
CA MET A 118 7.94 -1.71 -7.24
C MET A 118 6.53 -1.57 -7.81
N VAL A 119 6.39 -1.40 -9.14
CA VAL A 119 5.09 -1.45 -9.82
C VAL A 119 4.47 -2.85 -9.73
N GLN A 120 5.27 -3.90 -9.95
CA GLN A 120 4.80 -5.30 -9.78
C GLN A 120 4.32 -5.58 -8.35
N GLN A 121 4.97 -5.00 -7.35
CA GLN A 121 4.58 -5.09 -5.94
C GLN A 121 3.42 -4.15 -5.57
N ARG A 122 2.85 -3.42 -6.53
CA ARG A 122 1.76 -2.45 -6.33
C ARG A 122 2.11 -1.32 -5.36
N LEU A 123 3.40 -1.04 -5.18
CA LEU A 123 3.84 0.12 -4.40
C LEU A 123 3.68 1.42 -5.20
N LEU A 124 3.87 1.33 -6.51
CA LEU A 124 3.79 2.42 -7.46
C LEU A 124 2.78 2.11 -8.56
N VAL A 125 2.16 3.14 -9.12
CA VAL A 125 1.25 3.03 -10.28
C VAL A 125 1.88 3.77 -11.46
N ARG A 126 1.97 3.10 -12.60
CA ARG A 126 2.42 3.68 -13.87
C ARG A 126 1.23 4.00 -14.75
N ARG A 127 1.21 5.19 -15.36
CA ARG A 127 0.21 5.60 -16.34
C ARG A 127 0.88 6.08 -17.61
N ASP A 128 0.41 5.62 -18.75
CA ASP A 128 0.89 6.11 -20.04
C ASP A 128 0.25 7.46 -20.36
N ASP A 129 1.01 8.34 -21.01
CA ASP A 129 0.51 9.62 -21.49
C ASP A 129 -0.28 9.39 -22.80
N PRO A 130 -1.60 9.67 -22.83
CA PRO A 130 -2.40 9.49 -24.04
C PRO A 130 -1.98 10.41 -25.19
N LEU A 131 -1.23 11.48 -24.91
CA LEU A 131 -0.80 12.47 -25.91
C LEU A 131 0.63 12.24 -26.42
N ASP A 132 1.45 11.45 -25.72
CA ASP A 132 2.82 11.12 -26.14
C ASP A 132 3.23 9.73 -25.64
N ALA A 133 3.22 8.73 -26.54
CA ALA A 133 3.60 7.35 -26.23
C ALA A 133 5.04 7.18 -25.70
N ARG A 134 5.89 8.22 -25.81
CA ARG A 134 7.25 8.22 -25.26
C ARG A 134 7.29 8.66 -23.79
N ARG A 135 6.18 9.16 -23.25
CA ARG A 135 6.06 9.63 -21.87
C ARG A 135 5.15 8.69 -21.10
N SER A 136 5.66 8.18 -19.98
CA SER A 136 4.84 7.59 -18.94
C SER A 136 5.04 8.38 -17.66
N PHE A 137 3.94 8.54 -16.92
CA PHE A 137 3.92 9.06 -15.58
C PHE A 137 3.91 7.93 -14.57
N VAL A 138 4.34 8.25 -13.36
CA VAL A 138 4.37 7.33 -12.23
C VAL A 138 3.96 8.09 -10.97
N GLU A 139 3.17 7.44 -10.14
CA GLU A 139 2.63 7.95 -8.88
C GLU A 139 2.74 6.86 -7.79
N LEU A 140 2.61 7.27 -6.53
CA LEU A 140 2.48 6.32 -5.42
C LEU A 140 1.15 5.59 -5.54
N ALA A 141 1.13 4.31 -5.16
CA ALA A 141 -0.13 3.68 -4.83
C ALA A 141 -0.72 4.34 -3.56
N PRO A 142 -2.06 4.42 -3.43
CA PRO A 142 -2.71 5.09 -2.29
C PRO A 142 -2.25 4.57 -0.92
N ASP A 143 -2.08 3.26 -0.79
CA ASP A 143 -1.63 2.63 0.46
C ASP A 143 -0.17 2.97 0.78
N THR A 144 0.68 3.06 -0.25
CA THR A 144 2.09 3.48 -0.12
C THR A 144 2.19 4.93 0.33
N SER A 145 1.41 5.84 -0.28
CA SER A 145 1.36 7.24 0.16
C SER A 145 0.92 7.36 1.61
N SER A 146 -0.13 6.64 1.99
CA SER A 146 -0.62 6.61 3.38
C SER A 146 0.45 6.11 4.36
N SER A 147 1.16 5.04 4.01
CA SER A 147 2.24 4.47 4.84
C SER A 147 3.44 5.42 4.98
N LEU A 148 3.81 6.14 3.91
CA LEU A 148 4.87 7.15 4.00
C LEU A 148 4.45 8.33 4.87
N ARG A 149 3.19 8.74 4.80
CA ARG A 149 2.66 9.81 5.66
C ARG A 149 2.67 9.43 7.12
N GLU A 150 2.36 8.17 7.41
CA GLU A 150 2.50 7.59 8.74
C GLU A 150 3.96 7.62 9.22
N TYR A 151 4.88 7.14 8.39
CA TYR A 151 6.31 7.18 8.70
C TYR A 151 6.79 8.60 9.07
N PHE A 152 6.38 9.63 8.31
CA PHE A 152 6.75 11.01 8.61
C PHE A 152 6.05 11.58 9.85
N ARG A 153 4.89 11.03 10.25
CA ARG A 153 4.25 11.35 11.52
C ARG A 153 5.01 10.79 12.71
N GLU A 154 5.58 9.59 12.58
CA GLU A 154 6.33 8.93 13.66
C GLU A 154 7.73 9.51 13.85
N VAL A 155 8.39 9.95 12.77
CA VAL A 155 9.76 10.46 12.80
C VAL A 155 9.82 11.97 13.08
N GLY A 156 8.71 12.69 12.86
CA GLY A 156 8.58 14.14 13.13
C GLY A 156 8.18 14.45 14.56
#